data_AF-A0A5C4K660-F1
#
_entry.id   AF-A0A5C4K660-F1
#
_cell.length_a   1.000
_cell.length_b   1.000
_cell.length_c   1.000
_cell.angle_alpha   90.00
_cell.angle_beta   90.00
_cell.angle_gamma   90.00
#
_symmetry.space_group_name_H-M   'P 1'
#
loop_
_entity.id
_entity.type
_entity.pdbx_description
1 polymer ?
#
loop_
_entity_poly.entity_id
_entity_poly.type
_entity_poly.pdbx_seq_one_letter_code
_entity_poly.pdbx_strand_id
1 'polypeptide(L)'
;MSAVPIRRASLFAAIWAFGTTAAFTVSGFAFHFPGAFPPNNGDSFNADGFLGALINGILTGAVIGVSQMFLLRMVGIRSWRWAAGTVVGLWLVHTIGDVFPDGTALTLMALVGGFLLGALQWWALDWPAGRGLLWLAATAVPWSLGLWLSSLLAGTDWRMEHILAGLISGALTGTTTAVAWLWILNTSRSKETGTNVAVSG
;
A
#
# COMPACT_ATOMS: atom_id res chain seq x y z
N MET A 1 14.18 -14.58 11.55
CA MET A 1 14.70 -13.19 11.54
C MET A 1 15.30 -12.95 12.90
N SER A 2 16.57 -12.58 13.00
CA SER A 2 17.21 -12.25 14.29
C SER A 2 16.48 -11.08 14.96
N ALA A 3 16.39 -11.08 16.30
CA ALA A 3 15.84 -9.96 17.06
C ALA A 3 16.42 -8.60 16.64
N VAL A 4 15.55 -7.67 16.23
CA VAL A 4 15.92 -6.29 15.91
C VAL A 4 15.85 -5.45 17.19
N PRO A 5 16.88 -4.66 17.55
CA PRO A 5 16.82 -3.74 18.67
C PRO A 5 15.64 -2.77 18.55
N ILE A 6 14.95 -2.47 19.66
CA ILE A 6 13.75 -1.61 19.70
C ILE A 6 14.01 -0.26 18.99
N ARG A 7 15.13 0.39 19.27
CA ARG A 7 15.50 1.66 18.61
C ARG A 7 15.57 1.54 17.09
N ARG A 8 16.09 0.41 16.56
CA ARG A 8 16.15 0.15 15.13
C ARG A 8 14.77 -0.14 14.54
N ALA A 9 13.90 -0.85 15.28
CA ALA A 9 12.53 -1.10 14.86
C ALA A 9 11.70 0.20 14.79
N SER A 10 11.81 1.08 15.79
CA SER A 10 11.16 2.40 15.80
C SER A 10 11.63 3.29 14.65
N LEU A 11 12.95 3.35 14.41
CA LEU A 11 13.50 4.10 13.29
C LEU A 11 13.00 3.55 11.95
N PHE A 12 13.02 2.23 11.77
CA PHE A 12 12.49 1.59 10.58
C PHE A 12 11.01 1.93 10.36
N ALA A 13 10.18 1.85 11.40
CA ALA A 13 8.76 2.18 11.31
C ALA A 13 8.52 3.64 10.92
N ALA A 14 9.29 4.58 11.47
CA ALA A 14 9.21 5.99 11.08
C ALA A 14 9.58 6.17 9.59
N ILE A 15 10.71 5.62 9.16
CA ILE A 15 11.16 5.69 7.76
C ILE A 15 10.15 4.99 6.83
N TRP A 16 9.54 3.89 7.27
CA TRP A 16 8.48 3.18 6.55
C TRP A 16 7.25 4.06 6.33
N ALA A 17 6.78 4.72 7.39
CA ALA A 17 5.63 5.60 7.31
C ALA A 17 5.88 6.78 6.34
N PHE A 18 7.01 7.48 6.51
CA PHE A 18 7.36 8.61 5.64
C PHE A 18 7.63 8.17 4.20
N GLY A 19 8.39 7.10 4.01
CA GLY A 19 8.72 6.59 2.68
C GLY A 19 7.50 6.08 1.91
N THR A 20 6.57 5.39 2.60
CA THR A 20 5.31 4.96 1.99
C THR A 20 4.44 6.17 1.63
N THR A 21 4.29 7.13 2.54
CA THR A 21 3.53 8.37 2.28
C THR A 21 4.09 9.11 1.07
N ALA A 22 5.41 9.34 1.05
CA ALA A 22 6.08 10.03 -0.04
C ALA A 22 5.91 9.29 -1.37
N ALA A 23 6.06 7.97 -1.41
CA ALA A 23 5.89 7.18 -2.63
C ALA A 23 4.46 7.26 -3.17
N PHE A 24 3.45 7.19 -2.30
CA PHE A 24 2.06 7.37 -2.68
C PHE A 24 1.77 8.79 -3.18
N THR A 25 2.25 9.81 -2.47
CA THR A 25 2.08 11.22 -2.88
C THR A 25 2.74 11.47 -4.23
N VAL A 26 3.99 11.05 -4.42
CA VAL A 26 4.69 11.17 -5.70
C VAL A 26 3.92 10.45 -6.81
N SER A 27 3.36 9.27 -6.55
CA SER A 27 2.58 8.54 -7.56
C SER A 27 1.27 9.26 -7.91
N GLY A 28 0.55 9.78 -6.91
CA GLY A 28 -0.66 10.58 -7.09
C GLY A 28 -0.40 11.84 -7.91
N PHE A 29 0.75 12.50 -7.71
CA PHE A 29 1.14 13.66 -8.52
C PHE A 29 1.67 13.29 -9.91
N ALA A 30 2.60 12.35 -10.02
CA ALA A 30 3.39 12.13 -11.23
C ALA A 30 2.67 11.32 -12.31
N PHE A 31 1.76 10.42 -11.93
CA PHE A 31 1.10 9.53 -12.88
C PHE A 31 -0.34 9.95 -13.21
N HIS A 32 -0.86 10.95 -12.48
CA HIS A 32 -2.15 11.56 -12.77
C HIS A 32 -2.04 12.98 -13.37
N PHE A 33 -0.82 13.52 -13.53
CA PHE A 33 -0.55 14.85 -14.12
C PHE A 33 0.75 14.92 -14.92
N PRO A 34 0.88 15.83 -15.91
CA PRO A 34 -0.17 16.60 -16.59
C PRO A 34 -0.80 15.82 -17.77
N GLY A 35 -0.52 14.53 -17.92
CA GLY A 35 -0.90 13.72 -19.08
C GLY A 35 -1.76 12.51 -18.77
N ALA A 36 -2.46 12.46 -17.64
CA ALA A 36 -3.45 11.41 -17.41
C ALA A 36 -4.50 11.50 -18.51
N PHE A 37 -4.71 10.37 -19.21
CA PHE A 37 -5.86 10.17 -20.06
C PHE A 37 -7.08 10.62 -19.25
N PRO A 38 -7.95 11.50 -19.80
CA PRO A 38 -9.05 12.06 -19.03
C PRO A 38 -9.81 10.91 -18.35
N PRO A 39 -10.10 11.02 -17.03
CA PRO A 39 -10.85 9.98 -16.34
C PRO A 39 -12.15 9.71 -17.10
N ASN A 40 -12.66 8.50 -16.97
CA ASN A 40 -13.93 8.16 -17.57
C ASN A 40 -15.04 9.00 -16.88
N ASN A 41 -15.37 10.17 -17.46
CA ASN A 41 -16.29 11.18 -16.93
C ASN A 41 -17.77 10.74 -16.94
N GLY A 42 -18.05 9.45 -16.73
CA GLY A 42 -19.39 8.87 -16.71
C GLY A 42 -19.83 8.20 -18.01
N ASP A 43 -18.93 7.99 -18.98
CA ASP A 43 -19.23 7.23 -20.20
C ASP A 43 -19.18 5.71 -19.95
N SER A 44 -19.88 4.94 -20.78
CA SER A 44 -19.69 3.48 -20.83
C SER A 44 -18.25 3.13 -21.27
N PHE A 45 -17.69 2.02 -20.78
CA PHE A 45 -16.35 1.45 -21.10
C PHE A 45 -15.45 2.27 -22.06
N ASN A 46 -14.40 2.90 -21.54
CA ASN A 46 -13.43 3.68 -22.32
C ASN A 46 -12.15 2.87 -22.61
N ALA A 47 -11.99 2.40 -23.85
CA ALA A 47 -10.83 1.61 -24.28
C ALA A 47 -9.49 2.40 -24.26
N ASP A 48 -9.53 3.70 -24.54
CA ASP A 48 -8.35 4.56 -24.44
C ASP A 48 -7.98 4.82 -22.96
N GLY A 49 -9.01 4.90 -22.10
CA GLY A 49 -8.87 4.92 -20.64
C GLY A 49 -8.21 3.65 -20.09
N PHE A 50 -8.52 2.48 -20.67
CA PHE A 50 -7.93 1.20 -20.25
C PHE A 50 -6.41 1.16 -20.41
N LEU A 51 -5.86 1.57 -21.56
CA LEU A 51 -4.39 1.56 -21.75
C LEU A 51 -3.69 2.53 -20.80
N GLY A 52 -4.29 3.70 -20.56
CA GLY A 52 -3.84 4.66 -19.56
C GLY A 52 -3.81 4.05 -18.15
N ALA A 53 -4.88 3.35 -17.78
CA ALA A 53 -5.03 2.66 -16.50
C ALA A 53 -3.96 1.59 -16.28
N LEU A 54 -3.67 0.79 -17.31
CA LEU A 54 -2.63 -0.24 -17.26
C LEU A 54 -1.27 0.39 -16.94
N ILE A 55 -0.90 1.42 -17.69
CA ILE A 55 0.40 2.10 -17.53
C ILE A 55 0.47 2.78 -16.17
N ASN A 56 -0.58 3.51 -15.78
CA ASN A 56 -0.67 4.22 -14.51
C ASN A 56 -0.52 3.25 -13.31
N GLY A 57 -1.27 2.15 -13.33
CA GLY A 57 -1.20 1.13 -12.28
C GLY A 57 0.17 0.48 -12.17
N ILE A 58 0.83 0.18 -13.29
CA ILE A 58 2.19 -0.38 -13.30
C ILE A 58 3.20 0.61 -12.74
N LEU A 59 3.17 1.88 -13.17
CA LEU A 59 4.12 2.91 -12.74
C LEU A 59 3.93 3.27 -11.25
N THR A 60 2.68 3.45 -10.83
CA THR A 60 2.31 3.67 -9.42
C THR A 60 2.76 2.50 -8.54
N GLY A 61 2.47 1.27 -8.98
CA GLY A 61 2.92 0.04 -8.33
C GLY A 61 4.43 -0.09 -8.26
N ALA A 62 5.16 0.30 -9.31
CA ALA A 62 6.61 0.24 -9.34
C ALA A 62 7.21 1.25 -8.35
N VAL A 63 6.76 2.50 -8.34
CA VAL A 63 7.25 3.53 -7.41
C VAL A 63 7.03 3.10 -5.97
N ILE A 64 5.82 2.69 -5.61
CA ILE A 64 5.49 2.29 -4.24
C ILE A 64 6.21 0.99 -3.87
N GLY A 65 6.07 -0.06 -4.69
CA GLY A 65 6.58 -1.39 -4.40
C GLY A 65 8.11 -1.45 -4.35
N VAL A 66 8.80 -0.78 -5.28
CA VAL A 66 10.27 -0.74 -5.29
C VAL A 66 10.80 0.09 -4.13
N SER A 67 10.18 1.25 -3.83
CA SER A 67 10.58 2.07 -2.68
C SER A 67 10.45 1.28 -1.38
N GLN A 68 9.30 0.64 -1.15
CA GLN A 68 9.08 -0.21 0.03
C GLN A 68 10.04 -1.41 0.06
N MET A 69 10.31 -2.05 -1.08
CA MET A 69 11.30 -3.14 -1.17
C MET A 69 12.69 -2.67 -0.71
N PHE A 70 13.13 -1.46 -1.06
CA PHE A 70 14.39 -0.92 -0.55
C PHE A 70 14.35 -0.66 0.96
N LEU A 71 13.21 -0.20 1.51
CA LEU A 71 13.04 -0.06 2.95
C LEU A 71 13.13 -1.41 3.67
N LEU A 72 12.50 -2.46 3.13
CA LEU A 72 12.58 -3.82 3.68
C LEU A 72 14.03 -4.33 3.81
N ARG A 73 14.92 -3.93 2.91
CA ARG A 73 16.35 -4.32 2.98
C ARG A 73 17.03 -3.76 4.23
N MET A 74 16.55 -2.65 4.80
CA MET A 74 17.09 -2.08 6.05
C MET A 74 16.92 -3.00 7.26
N VAL A 75 15.94 -3.91 7.22
CA VAL A 75 15.69 -4.93 8.25
C VAL A 75 16.07 -6.34 7.78
N GLY A 76 16.86 -6.44 6.71
CA GLY A 76 17.38 -7.71 6.18
C GLY A 76 16.37 -8.52 5.35
N ILE A 77 15.20 -7.97 5.03
CA ILE A 77 14.20 -8.62 4.19
C ILE A 77 14.49 -8.32 2.72
N ARG A 78 14.77 -9.36 1.93
CA ARG A 78 15.08 -9.27 0.50
C ARG A 78 14.04 -10.00 -0.34
N SER A 79 12.82 -9.47 -0.39
CA SER A 79 11.73 -10.07 -1.18
C SER A 79 11.43 -9.24 -2.42
N TRP A 80 11.89 -9.69 -3.59
CA TRP A 80 11.49 -9.09 -4.88
C TRP A 80 9.99 -9.26 -5.15
N ARG A 81 9.38 -10.30 -4.56
CA ARG A 81 7.94 -10.55 -4.61
C ARG A 81 7.14 -9.38 -4.03
N TRP A 82 7.72 -8.58 -3.14
CA TRP A 82 7.06 -7.40 -2.59
C TRP A 82 6.75 -6.39 -3.69
N ALA A 83 7.78 -5.99 -4.44
CA ALA A 83 7.63 -5.06 -5.53
C ALA A 83 6.70 -5.62 -6.62
N ALA A 84 6.88 -6.89 -7.00
CA ALA A 84 6.02 -7.54 -7.98
C ALA A 84 4.54 -7.61 -7.54
N GLY A 85 4.29 -7.98 -6.28
CA GLY A 85 2.95 -8.05 -5.71
C GLY A 85 2.28 -6.67 -5.63
N THR A 86 3.03 -5.63 -5.25
CA THR A 86 2.52 -4.25 -5.26
C THR A 86 2.23 -3.76 -6.69
N VAL A 87 3.09 -4.06 -7.67
CA VAL A 87 2.84 -3.76 -9.09
C VAL A 87 1.57 -4.43 -9.58
N VAL A 88 1.41 -5.73 -9.37
CA VAL A 88 0.22 -6.48 -9.80
C VAL A 88 -1.03 -5.97 -9.10
N GLY A 89 -0.94 -5.69 -7.79
CA GLY A 89 -2.06 -5.16 -7.02
C GLY A 89 -2.55 -3.81 -7.56
N LEU A 90 -1.65 -2.84 -7.73
CA LEU A 90 -2.04 -1.51 -8.22
C LEU A 90 -2.39 -1.50 -9.70
N TRP A 91 -1.78 -2.37 -10.51
CA TRP A 91 -2.20 -2.62 -11.88
C TRP A 91 -3.67 -3.05 -11.94
N LEU A 92 -4.08 -4.05 -11.15
CA LEU A 92 -5.48 -4.51 -11.10
C LEU A 92 -6.41 -3.42 -10.59
N VAL A 93 -6.01 -2.70 -9.53
CA VAL A 93 -6.84 -1.65 -8.92
C VAL A 93 -7.10 -0.50 -9.87
N HIS A 94 -6.08 -0.01 -10.58
CA HIS A 94 -6.26 1.03 -11.59
C HIS A 94 -7.06 0.53 -12.79
N THR A 95 -6.79 -0.69 -13.25
CA THR A 95 -7.56 -1.28 -14.35
C THR A 95 -9.05 -1.39 -14.00
N ILE A 96 -9.38 -1.71 -12.75
CA ILE A 96 -10.78 -1.71 -12.28
C ILE A 96 -11.29 -0.27 -12.17
N GLY A 97 -10.56 0.61 -11.48
CA GLY A 97 -10.98 1.99 -11.22
C GLY A 97 -11.28 2.78 -12.48
N ASP A 98 -10.39 2.72 -13.47
CA ASP A 98 -10.43 3.65 -14.60
C ASP A 98 -11.35 3.15 -15.74
N VAL A 99 -11.84 1.91 -15.64
CA VAL A 99 -12.74 1.30 -16.63
C VAL A 99 -14.22 1.47 -16.27
N PHE A 100 -14.55 1.58 -14.98
CA PHE A 100 -15.92 1.76 -14.52
C PHE A 100 -16.28 3.25 -14.32
N PRO A 101 -17.58 3.61 -14.31
CA PRO A 101 -18.00 4.96 -13.95
C PRO A 101 -17.64 5.32 -12.50
N ASP A 102 -17.29 6.57 -12.23
CA ASP A 102 -16.75 7.07 -10.95
C ASP A 102 -17.43 6.55 -9.68
N GLY A 103 -18.77 6.59 -9.62
CA GLY A 103 -19.50 6.12 -8.43
C GLY A 103 -19.33 4.62 -8.14
N THR A 104 -19.16 3.81 -9.19
CA THR A 104 -18.87 2.37 -9.08
C THR A 104 -17.38 2.13 -8.87
N ALA A 105 -16.54 2.83 -9.63
CA ALA A 105 -15.08 2.74 -9.58
C ALA A 105 -14.54 3.01 -8.17
N LEU A 106 -14.91 4.14 -7.56
CA LEU A 106 -14.42 4.52 -6.24
C LEU A 106 -14.79 3.49 -5.18
N THR A 107 -16.03 3.00 -5.21
CA THR A 107 -16.50 1.96 -4.29
C THR A 107 -15.71 0.66 -4.46
N LEU A 108 -15.50 0.21 -5.71
CA LEU A 108 -14.72 -0.98 -6.01
C LEU A 108 -13.25 -0.82 -5.60
N MET A 109 -12.62 0.32 -5.90
CA MET A 109 -11.24 0.61 -5.54
C MET A 109 -11.05 0.68 -4.01
N ALA A 110 -11.99 1.27 -3.29
CA ALA A 110 -11.97 1.32 -1.83
C ALA A 110 -12.03 -0.08 -1.24
N LEU A 111 -13.02 -0.88 -1.64
CA LEU A 111 -13.26 -2.21 -1.08
C LEU A 111 -12.19 -3.23 -1.48
N VAL A 112 -11.82 -3.26 -2.76
CA VAL A 112 -10.98 -4.32 -3.33
C VAL A 112 -9.50 -3.94 -3.29
N GLY A 113 -9.16 -2.66 -3.43
CA GLY A 113 -7.79 -2.27 -3.68
C GLY A 113 -6.85 -2.48 -2.50
N GLY A 114 -7.22 -2.00 -1.32
CA GLY A 114 -6.44 -2.22 -0.12
C GLY A 114 -6.38 -3.70 0.27
N PHE A 115 -7.43 -4.48 -0.02
CA PHE A 115 -7.44 -5.93 0.20
C PHE A 115 -6.46 -6.65 -0.73
N LEU A 116 -6.52 -6.39 -2.05
CA LEU A 116 -5.61 -6.99 -3.03
C LEU A 116 -4.16 -6.65 -2.71
N LEU A 117 -3.88 -5.37 -2.44
CA LEU A 117 -2.53 -4.91 -2.10
C LEU A 117 -2.00 -5.60 -0.84
N GLY A 118 -2.80 -5.61 0.24
CA GLY A 118 -2.42 -6.25 1.50
C GLY A 118 -2.23 -7.76 1.36
N ALA A 119 -3.08 -8.45 0.58
CA ALA A 119 -3.00 -9.88 0.36
C ALA A 119 -1.77 -10.28 -0.45
N LEU A 120 -1.45 -9.55 -1.52
CA LEU A 120 -0.26 -9.79 -2.34
C LEU A 120 1.03 -9.49 -1.56
N GLN A 121 1.03 -8.46 -0.71
CA GLN A 121 2.15 -8.16 0.18
C GLN A 121 2.34 -9.20 1.29
N TRP A 122 1.23 -9.71 1.85
CA TRP A 122 1.26 -10.84 2.76
C TRP A 122 1.88 -12.07 2.07
N TRP A 123 1.36 -12.46 0.90
CA TRP A 123 1.93 -13.55 0.10
C TRP A 123 3.43 -13.35 -0.20
N ALA A 124 3.84 -12.12 -0.51
CA ALA A 124 5.22 -11.79 -0.82
C ALA A 124 6.21 -12.02 0.33
N LEU A 125 5.75 -11.99 1.58
CA LEU A 125 6.58 -12.23 2.78
C LEU A 125 6.35 -13.59 3.43
N ASP A 126 5.44 -14.41 2.88
CA ASP A 126 5.11 -15.74 3.37
C ASP A 126 4.85 -15.76 4.89
N TRP A 127 4.05 -14.78 5.34
CA TRP A 127 3.78 -14.65 6.76
C TRP A 127 2.76 -15.69 7.25
N PRO A 128 2.90 -16.15 8.51
CA PRO A 128 1.83 -16.90 9.17
C PRO A 128 0.51 -16.13 9.20
N ALA A 129 -0.61 -16.85 9.19
CA ALA A 129 -1.95 -16.30 9.08
C ALA A 129 -2.23 -15.12 10.03
N GLY A 130 -1.86 -15.20 11.30
CA GLY A 130 -2.09 -14.09 12.25
C GLY A 130 -1.38 -12.78 11.90
N ARG A 131 -0.14 -12.86 11.37
CA ARG A 131 0.62 -11.68 10.91
C ARG A 131 0.09 -11.16 9.58
N GLY A 132 -0.28 -12.09 8.71
CA GLY A 132 -0.91 -11.79 7.43
C GLY A 132 -2.23 -11.04 7.55
N LEU A 133 -3.13 -11.52 8.43
CA LEU A 133 -4.41 -10.87 8.70
C LEU A 133 -4.23 -9.47 9.31
N LEU A 134 -3.27 -9.30 10.23
CA LEU A 134 -2.94 -7.98 10.77
C LEU A 134 -2.47 -7.03 9.65
N TRP A 135 -1.56 -7.51 8.77
CA TRP A 135 -1.06 -6.70 7.65
C TRP A 135 -2.16 -6.33 6.67
N LEU A 136 -3.01 -7.29 6.32
CA LEU A 136 -4.14 -7.10 5.44
C LEU A 136 -5.08 -6.04 6.01
N ALA A 137 -5.43 -6.10 7.29
CA ALA A 137 -6.27 -5.08 7.94
C ALA A 137 -5.58 -3.71 7.99
N ALA A 138 -4.28 -3.67 8.32
CA ALA A 138 -3.46 -2.46 8.33
C ALA A 138 -3.24 -1.85 6.94
N THR A 139 -3.61 -2.54 5.87
CA THR A 139 -3.57 -2.02 4.50
C THR A 139 -4.98 -1.67 4.01
N ALA A 140 -5.93 -2.60 4.13
CA ALA A 140 -7.26 -2.48 3.55
C ALA A 140 -8.12 -1.38 4.17
N VAL A 141 -8.17 -1.31 5.51
CA VAL A 141 -8.97 -0.31 6.24
C VAL A 141 -8.49 1.12 5.97
N PRO A 142 -7.20 1.46 6.19
CA PRO A 142 -6.71 2.82 5.96
C PRO A 142 -6.71 3.23 4.48
N TRP A 143 -6.53 2.29 3.56
CA TRP A 143 -6.71 2.54 2.13
C TRP A 143 -8.14 2.97 1.81
N SER A 144 -9.13 2.19 2.25
CA SER A 144 -10.56 2.48 2.03
C SER A 144 -10.94 3.84 2.62
N LEU A 145 -10.50 4.09 3.86
CA LEU A 145 -10.74 5.35 4.56
C LEU A 145 -10.06 6.53 3.85
N GLY A 146 -8.84 6.34 3.35
CA GLY A 146 -8.09 7.36 2.63
C GLY A 146 -8.77 7.78 1.34
N LEU A 147 -9.23 6.82 0.53
CA LEU A 147 -9.98 7.13 -0.70
C LEU A 147 -11.30 7.84 -0.39
N TRP A 148 -12.06 7.36 0.60
CA TRP A 148 -13.31 7.99 1.01
C TRP A 148 -13.12 9.44 1.47
N LEU A 149 -12.12 9.70 2.34
CA LEU A 149 -11.80 11.05 2.80
C LEU A 149 -11.34 11.96 1.66
N SER A 150 -10.58 11.42 0.71
CA SER A 150 -10.06 12.20 -0.43
C SER A 150 -11.19 12.65 -1.34
N SER A 151 -12.12 11.77 -1.67
CA SER A 151 -13.32 12.10 -2.46
C SER A 151 -14.19 13.14 -1.74
N LEU A 152 -14.41 12.96 -0.42
CA LEU A 152 -15.18 13.92 0.38
C LEU A 152 -14.56 15.33 0.40
N LEU A 153 -13.23 15.42 0.48
CA LEU A 153 -12.51 16.70 0.60
C LEU A 153 -12.26 17.38 -0.75
N ALA A 154 -12.16 16.62 -1.84
CA ALA A 154 -11.94 17.15 -3.18
C ALA A 154 -13.21 17.71 -3.84
N GLY A 155 -14.39 17.25 -3.41
CA GLY A 155 -15.66 17.67 -4.00
C GLY A 155 -15.82 17.13 -5.43
N THR A 156 -15.77 18.02 -6.42
CA THR A 156 -15.90 17.66 -7.85
C THR A 156 -14.59 17.84 -8.65
N ASP A 157 -13.52 18.28 -7.98
CA ASP A 157 -12.23 18.46 -8.64
C ASP A 157 -11.43 17.14 -8.62
N TRP A 158 -11.53 16.39 -9.72
CA TRP A 158 -10.81 15.14 -9.90
C TRP A 158 -9.30 15.29 -9.71
N ARG A 159 -8.71 16.46 -10.02
CA ARG A 159 -7.27 16.69 -9.84
C ARG A 159 -6.93 16.72 -8.36
N MET A 160 -7.69 17.49 -7.60
CA MET A 160 -7.53 17.56 -6.15
C MET A 160 -7.79 16.19 -5.52
N GLU A 161 -8.76 15.43 -6.01
CA GLU A 161 -9.07 14.08 -5.53
C GLU A 161 -7.86 13.15 -5.63
N HIS A 162 -7.16 13.12 -6.76
CA HIS A 162 -5.99 12.25 -6.94
C HIS A 162 -4.79 12.67 -6.07
N ILE A 163 -4.57 13.98 -5.93
CA ILE A 163 -3.53 14.51 -5.03
C ILE A 163 -3.83 14.12 -3.59
N LEU A 164 -5.08 14.32 -3.14
CA LEU A 164 -5.53 13.96 -1.80
C LEU A 164 -5.50 12.45 -1.61
N ALA A 165 -5.91 11.65 -2.61
CA ALA A 165 -5.87 10.20 -2.56
C ALA A 165 -4.45 9.69 -2.33
N GLY A 166 -3.46 10.22 -3.07
CA GLY A 166 -2.05 9.90 -2.86
C GLY A 166 -1.55 10.32 -1.48
N LEU A 167 -1.89 11.53 -1.02
CA LEU A 167 -1.41 12.05 0.26
C LEU A 167 -2.07 11.35 1.46
N ILE A 168 -3.40 11.36 1.53
CA ILE A 168 -4.18 10.85 2.66
C ILE A 168 -4.07 9.33 2.74
N SER A 169 -4.27 8.61 1.63
CA SER A 169 -4.15 7.14 1.63
C SER A 169 -2.71 6.71 1.92
N GLY A 170 -1.72 7.45 1.40
CA GLY A 170 -0.30 7.24 1.71
C GLY A 170 0.01 7.42 3.20
N ALA A 171 -0.47 8.50 3.81
CA ALA A 171 -0.27 8.79 5.23
C ALA A 171 -0.93 7.75 6.14
N LEU A 172 -2.20 7.42 5.87
CA LEU A 172 -2.94 6.43 6.64
C LEU A 172 -2.33 5.04 6.49
N THR A 173 -2.10 4.58 5.26
CA THR A 173 -1.52 3.25 4.98
C THR A 173 -0.08 3.16 5.50
N GLY A 174 0.74 4.18 5.28
CA GLY A 174 2.12 4.22 5.76
C GLY A 174 2.22 4.15 7.28
N THR A 175 1.39 4.90 7.99
CA THR A 175 1.40 4.93 9.47
C THR A 175 0.89 3.61 10.07
N THR A 176 -0.24 3.10 9.58
CA THR A 176 -0.84 1.86 10.09
C THR A 176 0.03 0.64 9.80
N THR A 177 0.61 0.53 8.60
CA THR A 177 1.55 -0.54 8.27
C THR A 177 2.88 -0.41 9.02
N ALA A 178 3.33 0.80 9.34
CA ALA A 178 4.47 1.01 10.25
C ALA A 178 4.19 0.50 11.66
N VAL A 179 2.98 0.72 12.19
CA VAL A 179 2.55 0.17 13.49
C VAL A 179 2.48 -1.37 13.42
N ALA A 180 1.94 -1.92 12.34
CA ALA A 180 1.93 -3.37 12.12
C ALA A 180 3.35 -3.95 12.10
N TRP A 181 4.30 -3.28 11.46
CA TRP A 181 5.72 -3.65 11.49
C TRP A 181 6.29 -3.68 12.91
N LEU A 182 6.05 -2.64 13.71
CA LEU A 182 6.51 -2.61 15.11
C LEU A 182 5.99 -3.82 15.89
N TRP A 183 4.71 -4.15 15.71
CA TRP A 183 4.11 -5.30 16.37
C TRP A 183 4.72 -6.63 15.89
N ILE A 184 4.88 -6.81 14.57
CA ILE A 184 5.46 -8.03 13.97
C ILE A 184 6.92 -8.24 14.42
N LEU A 185 7.72 -7.17 14.45
CA LEU A 185 9.12 -7.21 14.85
C LEU A 185 9.26 -7.47 16.36
N ASN A 186 8.42 -6.86 17.19
CA ASN A 186 8.44 -7.05 18.64
C ASN A 186 7.99 -8.46 19.07
N THR A 187 6.93 -8.99 18.47
CA THR A 187 6.42 -10.35 18.79
C THR A 187 7.36 -11.47 18.35
N SER A 188 8.23 -11.22 17.37
CA SER A 188 9.26 -12.18 16.97
C SER A 188 10.33 -12.36 18.04
N ARG A 189 10.64 -11.30 18.81
CA ARG A 189 11.66 -11.30 19.85
C ARG A 189 11.25 -12.08 21.10
N SER A 190 10.00 -11.94 21.53
CA SER A 190 9.52 -12.59 22.77
C SER A 190 9.59 -14.12 22.69
N LYS A 191 9.36 -14.69 21.51
CA LYS A 191 9.49 -16.14 21.27
C LYS A 191 10.91 -16.63 21.45
N GLU A 192 11.92 -15.91 20.96
CA GLU A 192 13.34 -16.30 21.09
C GLU A 192 13.82 -16.29 22.55
N THR A 193 13.39 -15.30 23.34
CA THR A 193 13.78 -15.20 24.76
C THR A 193 13.08 -16.22 25.65
N GLY A 194 11.82 -16.58 25.35
CA GLY A 194 11.05 -17.53 26.17
C GLY A 194 11.54 -18.98 26.04
N THR A 195 12.03 -19.39 24.87
CA THR A 195 12.57 -20.74 24.65
C THR A 195 13.89 -21.00 25.38
N ASN A 196 14.70 -19.96 25.63
CA ASN A 196 16.00 -20.15 26.30
C ASN A 196 15.90 -20.35 27.82
N VAL A 197 14.79 -19.97 28.45
CA VAL A 197 14.60 -20.13 29.91
C VAL A 197 14.12 -21.55 30.26
N ALA A 198 13.53 -22.27 29.29
CA ALA A 198 12.92 -23.58 29.54
C ALA A 198 13.89 -24.78 29.44
N VAL A 199 15.16 -24.57 29.05
CA VAL A 199 16.13 -25.67 28.80
C VAL A 199 17.21 -25.76 29.90
N SER A 200 17.18 -24.91 30.92
CA SER A 200 18.18 -24.89 32.00
C SER A 200 17.66 -25.37 33.36
N GLY A 201 16.60 -26.19 33.38
CA GLY A 201 16.00 -26.77 34.59
C GLY A 201 16.20 -28.27 34.67
#